data_AF-A0A9X5XI49-F1
#
_entry.id   AF-A0A9X5XI49-F1
#
_cell.length_a   1.000
_cell.length_b   1.000
_cell.length_c   1.000
_cell.angle_alpha   90.00
_cell.angle_beta   90.00
_cell.angle_gamma   90.00
#
_symmetry.space_group_name_H-M   'P 1'
#
loop_
_entity.id
_entity.type
_entity.pdbx_description
1 polymer ?
#
loop_
_entity_poly.entity_id
_entity_poly.type
_entity_poly.pdbx_seq_one_letter_code
_entity_poly.pdbx_strand_id
1 'polypeptide(L)'
;MQWTLVIPLKALSRAKSRLSDTAADAVRPGLALAFAQDTVAAALACAAVGDVAVVTDDALAGRELAALGAWIVPDDPGGGLN
;
A
#
# COMPACT_ATOMS: atom_id res chain seq x y z
N MET A 1 11.54 -16.44 14.97
CA MET A 1 10.09 -16.22 14.74
C MET A 1 9.98 -15.26 13.57
N GLN A 2 9.05 -15.48 12.65
CA GLN A 2 8.80 -14.60 11.51
C GLN A 2 7.46 -13.88 11.71
N TRP A 3 7.40 -12.61 11.31
CA TRP A 3 6.22 -11.76 11.43
C TRP A 3 5.43 -11.74 10.12
N THR A 4 4.11 -11.60 10.24
CA THR A 4 3.26 -11.18 9.12
C THR A 4 2.98 -9.69 9.29
N LEU A 5 3.32 -8.89 8.28
CA LEU A 5 3.11 -7.45 8.31
C LEU A 5 1.80 -7.10 7.58
N VAL A 6 0.94 -6.30 8.22
CA VAL A 6 -0.29 -5.79 7.62
C VAL A 6 -0.09 -4.32 7.25
N ILE A 7 -0.27 -3.99 5.99
CA ILE A 7 -0.09 -2.65 5.44
C ILE A 7 -1.43 -2.14 4.91
N PRO A 8 -2.12 -1.25 5.64
CA PRO A 8 -3.33 -0.63 5.14
C PRO A 8 -2.99 0.42 4.08
N LEU A 9 -3.72 0.39 2.96
CA LEU A 9 -3.56 1.35 1.88
C LEU A 9 -4.91 1.92 1.40
N LYS A 10 -5.10 3.21 1.64
CA LYS A 10 -6.20 4.02 1.10
C LYS A 10 -6.17 4.08 -0.42
N ALA A 11 -7.34 4.32 -1.02
CA ALA A 11 -7.47 4.69 -2.42
C ALA A 11 -6.44 5.77 -2.82
N LEU A 12 -5.70 5.51 -3.91
CA LEU A 12 -4.54 6.31 -4.31
C LEU A 12 -4.93 7.77 -4.57
N SER A 13 -6.14 7.99 -5.10
CA SER A 13 -6.71 9.33 -5.36
C SER A 13 -6.88 10.19 -4.11
N ARG A 14 -7.11 9.56 -2.95
CA ARG A 14 -7.33 10.23 -1.66
C ARG A 14 -6.07 10.28 -0.79
N ALA A 15 -5.03 9.56 -1.16
CA ALA A 15 -3.82 9.43 -0.37
C ALA A 15 -2.96 10.70 -0.41
N LYS A 16 -2.07 10.82 0.58
CA LYS A 16 -0.99 11.82 0.66
C LYS A 16 -1.47 13.27 0.54
N SER A 17 -2.65 13.62 1.04
CA SER A 17 -3.20 14.99 1.01
C SER A 17 -2.27 16.06 1.60
N ARG A 18 -1.35 15.69 2.50
CA ARG A 18 -0.31 16.58 3.02
C ARG A 18 0.75 17.00 1.99
N LEU A 19 0.81 16.34 0.83
CA LEU A 19 1.70 16.69 -0.28
C LEU A 19 1.02 17.59 -1.32
N SER A 20 -0.23 18.00 -1.12
CA SER A 20 -0.97 18.78 -2.14
C SER A 20 -0.32 20.14 -2.43
N ASP A 21 0.40 20.71 -1.47
CA ASP A 21 1.09 21.99 -1.64
C ASP A 21 2.36 21.86 -2.51
N THR A 22 2.92 20.66 -2.64
CA THR A 22 4.20 20.40 -3.32
C THR A 22 4.09 19.45 -4.51
N ALA A 23 2.99 18.71 -4.64
CA ALA A 23 2.71 17.80 -5.73
C ALA A 23 1.29 18.04 -6.26
N ALA A 24 1.18 18.30 -7.57
CA ALA A 24 -0.10 18.45 -8.23
C ALA A 24 -0.96 17.17 -8.09
N ASP A 25 -2.28 17.34 -8.06
CA ASP A 25 -3.24 16.24 -7.93
C ASP A 25 -3.06 15.15 -9.00
N ALA A 26 -2.60 15.52 -10.21
CA ALA A 26 -2.31 14.57 -11.28
C ALA A 26 -1.14 13.61 -10.97
N VAL A 27 -0.20 14.01 -10.10
CA VAL A 27 1.02 13.23 -9.78
C VAL A 27 0.88 12.50 -8.44
N ARG A 28 0.08 13.03 -7.52
CA ARG A 28 -0.07 12.49 -6.15
C ARG A 28 -0.48 11.01 -6.07
N PRO A 29 -1.39 10.49 -6.90
CA PRO A 29 -1.71 9.05 -6.90
C PRO A 29 -0.52 8.17 -7.29
N GLY A 30 0.29 8.62 -8.26
CA GLY A 30 1.51 7.92 -8.66
C GLY A 30 2.55 7.89 -7.53
N LEU A 31 2.72 9.00 -6.80
CA LEU A 31 3.57 9.05 -5.61
C LEU A 31 3.06 8.15 -4.48
N ALA A 32 1.74 8.10 -4.27
CA ALA A 32 1.14 7.22 -3.27
C ALA A 32 1.43 5.74 -3.59
N LEU A 33 1.31 5.34 -4.86
CA LEU A 33 1.63 4.00 -5.32
C LEU A 33 3.12 3.68 -5.18
N ALA A 34 4.00 4.59 -5.60
CA ALA A 34 5.45 4.41 -5.48
C ALA A 34 5.87 4.18 -4.03
N PHE A 35 5.34 4.96 -3.09
CA PHE A 35 5.60 4.76 -1.67
C PHE A 35 5.09 3.41 -1.15
N ALA A 36 3.94 2.94 -1.63
CA ALA A 36 3.44 1.62 -1.25
C ALA A 36 4.33 0.51 -1.79
N GLN A 37 4.78 0.60 -3.04
CA GLN A 37 5.70 -0.34 -3.68
C GLN A 37 7.03 -0.42 -2.91
N ASP A 38 7.64 0.73 -2.61
CA ASP A 38 8.90 0.79 -1.86
C ASP A 38 8.75 0.18 -0.46
N THR A 39 7.62 0.45 0.21
CA THR A 39 7.35 -0.07 1.56
C THR A 39 7.17 -1.60 1.54
N VAL A 40 6.39 -2.12 0.59
CA VAL A 40 6.16 -3.57 0.43
C VAL A 40 7.45 -4.28 0.05
N ALA A 41 8.22 -3.75 -0.89
CA ALA A 41 9.50 -4.32 -1.29
C ALA A 41 10.49 -4.38 -0.10
N ALA A 42 10.59 -3.31 0.69
CA ALA A 42 11.42 -3.29 1.88
C ALA A 42 10.96 -4.29 2.94
N ALA A 43 9.64 -4.44 3.14
CA ALA A 43 9.08 -5.42 4.07
C ALA A 43 9.38 -6.86 3.63
N LEU A 44 9.19 -7.18 2.35
CA LEU A 44 9.48 -8.51 1.80
C LEU A 44 10.97 -8.86 1.80
N ALA A 45 11.86 -7.87 1.73
CA ALA A 45 13.31 -8.08 1.84
C ALA A 45 13.77 -8.28 3.30
N CYS A 46 12.92 -8.02 4.29
CA CYS A 46 13.29 -8.13 5.70
C CYS A 46 13.26 -9.59 6.18
N ALA A 47 14.40 -10.14 6.60
CA ALA A 47 14.51 -11.53 7.05
C ALA A 47 13.62 -11.90 8.25
N ALA A 48 13.14 -10.91 9.01
CA ALA A 48 12.20 -11.13 10.11
C ALA A 48 10.74 -11.21 9.66
N VAL A 49 10.42 -10.84 8.42
CA VAL A 49 9.06 -10.84 7.85
C VAL A 49 8.91 -12.08 6.97
N GLY A 50 7.91 -12.91 7.26
CA GLY A 50 7.56 -14.07 6.46
C GLY A 50 6.53 -13.74 5.38
N ASP A 51 5.58 -12.85 5.68
CA ASP A 51 4.47 -12.49 4.80
C ASP A 51 4.11 -11.01 4.91
N VAL A 52 3.59 -10.45 3.82
CA VAL A 52 3.04 -9.09 3.77
C VAL A 52 1.61 -9.15 3.22
N ALA A 53 0.65 -8.69 4.02
CA ALA A 53 -0.73 -8.50 3.61
C ALA A 53 -1.02 -7.00 3.42
N VAL A 54 -1.51 -6.63 2.24
CA VAL A 54 -1.95 -5.26 1.94
C VAL A 54 -3.47 -5.22 1.96
N VAL A 55 -4.02 -4.32 2.77
CA VAL A 55 -5.47 -4.12 2.87
C VAL A 55 -5.87 -2.94 2.01
N THR A 56 -6.56 -3.18 0.89
CA THR A 56 -6.98 -2.13 -0.06
C THR A 56 -8.10 -2.58 -1.00
N ASP A 57 -8.98 -1.63 -1.35
CA ASP A 57 -9.94 -1.76 -2.44
C ASP A 57 -9.48 -1.05 -3.73
N ASP A 58 -8.30 -0.43 -3.73
CA ASP A 58 -7.75 0.21 -4.92
C ASP A 58 -7.23 -0.85 -5.90
N ALA A 59 -7.97 -1.06 -6.98
CA ALA A 59 -7.68 -2.12 -7.94
C ALA A 59 -6.30 -1.97 -8.63
N LEU A 60 -5.81 -0.74 -8.82
CA LEU A 60 -4.47 -0.54 -9.38
C LEU A 60 -3.42 -0.93 -8.34
N ALA A 61 -3.54 -0.41 -7.12
CA ALA A 61 -2.59 -0.74 -6.07
C ALA A 61 -2.59 -2.25 -5.76
N GLY A 62 -3.76 -2.87 -5.69
CA GLY A 62 -3.89 -4.31 -5.48
C GLY A 62 -3.13 -5.12 -6.53
N ARG A 63 -3.30 -4.81 -7.83
CA ARG A 63 -2.56 -5.51 -8.90
C ARG A 63 -1.05 -5.33 -8.78
N GLU A 64 -0.59 -4.09 -8.59
CA GLU A 64 0.83 -3.76 -8.56
C GLU A 64 1.54 -4.35 -7.34
N LEU A 65 0.90 -4.33 -6.17
CA LEU A 65 1.50 -4.85 -4.93
C LEU A 65 1.40 -6.38 -4.86
N ALA A 66 0.36 -7.00 -5.45
CA ALA A 66 0.32 -8.45 -5.64
C ALA A 66 1.48 -8.93 -6.52
N ALA A 67 1.81 -8.19 -7.58
CA ALA A 67 2.93 -8.52 -8.46
C ALA A 67 4.30 -8.47 -7.74
N LEU A 68 4.42 -7.69 -6.66
CA LEU A 68 5.61 -7.69 -5.80
C LEU A 68 5.66 -8.89 -4.83
N GLY A 69 4.56 -9.61 -4.66
CA GLY A 69 4.46 -10.76 -3.75
C GLY A 69 3.64 -10.50 -2.48
N ALA A 70 2.93 -9.38 -2.38
CA ALA A 70 2.01 -9.14 -1.26
C ALA A 70 0.67 -9.88 -1.46
N TRP A 71 0.07 -10.29 -0.34
CA TRP A 71 -1.29 -10.81 -0.31
C TRP A 71 -2.28 -9.64 -0.25
N ILE A 72 -3.22 -9.55 -1.20
CA ILE A 72 -4.21 -8.47 -1.21
C ILE A 72 -5.47 -8.89 -0.49
N VAL A 73 -5.86 -8.08 0.50
CA VAL A 73 -7.07 -8.26 1.30
C VAL A 73 -8.00 -7.08 1.01
N PRO A 74 -9.27 -7.30 0.64
CA PRO A 74 -10.24 -6.22 0.48
C PRO A 74 -10.43 -5.43 1.78
N ASP A 75 -10.63 -4.11 1.66
CA ASP A 75 -10.92 -3.22 2.80
C ASP A 75 -12.44 -3.10 3.02
N ASP A 76 -13.12 -4.25 3.20
CA ASP A 76 -14.58 -4.34 3.44
C ASP A 76 -14.83 -4.73 4.91
N PRO A 77 -15.58 -3.94 5.71
CA PRO A 77 -16.43 -2.79 5.35
C PRO A 77 -15.78 -1.40 5.43
N GLY A 78 -14.46 -1.29 5.29
CA GLY A 78 -13.76 -0.01 5.40
C GLY A 78 -13.66 0.51 6.85
N GLY A 79 -13.64 -0.41 7.81
CA GLY A 79 -13.75 -0.15 9.26
C GLY A 79 -12.55 0.51 9.94
N GLY A 80 -11.57 1.02 9.18
CA GLY A 80 -10.56 1.94 9.72
C GLY A 80 -9.21 1.34 10.06
N LEU A 81 -8.74 0.32 9.33
CA LEU A 81 -7.28 0.10 9.28
C LEU A 81 -6.57 1.26 8.55
N ASN A 82 -7.31 2.08 7.79
CA ASN A 82 -6.85 3.16 6.94
C ASN A 82 -7.21 4.56 7.47
#